data_AF-Q9U5B0-F1
#
_entry.id   AF-Q9U5B0-F1
#
_cell.length_a   1.000
_cell.length_b   1.000
_cell.length_c   1.000
_cell.angle_alpha   90.00
_cell.angle_beta   90.00
_cell.angle_gamma   90.00
#
_symmetry.space_group_name_H-M   'P 1'
#
loop_
_entity.id
_entity.type
_entity.pdbx_description
1 polymer ?
#
loop_
_entity_poly.entity_id
_entity_poly.type
_entity_poly.pdbx_seq_one_letter_code
_entity_poly.pdbx_strand_id
1 'polypeptide(L)'
;GWHDWIVAPPGYYAFFCNGECPYPITKHLNATNHAIVQTVMNSVDPKVPNVCCVPTTLTPISMLYMDEYEKVVLKNYRNMTVVSCG
;
A
#
# COMPACT_ATOMS: atom_id res chain seq x y z
N GLY A 1 -1.27 -5.60 -22.21
CA GLY A 1 -1.43 -5.45 -20.74
C GLY A 1 -1.26 -6.82 -20.10
N TRP A 2 -1.11 -6.97 -18.79
CA TRP A 2 -0.72 -8.26 -18.17
C TRP A 2 -1.66 -9.47 -18.43
N HIS A 3 -2.79 -9.26 -19.11
CA HIS A 3 -3.70 -10.31 -19.59
C HIS A 3 -3.04 -11.42 -20.44
N ASP A 4 -1.89 -11.15 -21.08
CA ASP A 4 -1.19 -12.15 -21.92
C ASP A 4 -0.61 -13.30 -21.07
N TRP A 5 -0.33 -13.06 -19.79
CA TRP A 5 0.31 -14.03 -18.90
C TRP A 5 -0.42 -14.25 -17.58
N ILE A 6 -1.31 -13.35 -17.16
CA ILE A 6 -2.23 -13.58 -16.03
C ILE A 6 -3.49 -14.27 -16.54
N VAL A 7 -3.67 -15.53 -16.16
CA VAL A 7 -4.83 -16.35 -16.53
C VAL A 7 -6.04 -16.00 -15.65
N ALA A 8 -5.81 -15.81 -14.34
CA ALA A 8 -6.85 -15.39 -13.40
C ALA A 8 -6.24 -14.71 -12.15
N PRO A 9 -6.93 -13.76 -11.52
CA PRO A 9 -8.20 -13.15 -11.94
C PRO A 9 -7.98 -12.15 -13.12
N PRO A 10 -9.04 -11.76 -13.85
CA PRO A 10 -8.93 -10.75 -14.91
C PRO A 10 -8.57 -9.35 -14.40
N GLY A 11 -8.80 -9.12 -13.10
CA GLY A 11 -8.48 -7.89 -12.39
C GLY A 11 -8.82 -8.07 -10.91
N TYR A 12 -8.44 -7.10 -10.08
CA TYR A 12 -8.74 -7.14 -8.65
C TYR A 12 -8.78 -5.72 -8.07
N TYR A 13 -9.42 -5.57 -6.91
CA TYR A 13 -9.45 -4.31 -6.18
C TYR A 13 -8.18 -4.15 -5.36
N ALA A 14 -7.16 -3.49 -5.93
CA ALA A 14 -5.92 -3.22 -5.23
C ALA A 14 -6.07 -2.19 -4.11
N PHE A 15 -6.96 -1.22 -4.32
CA PHE A 15 -7.07 0.03 -3.56
C PHE A 15 -5.75 0.81 -3.54
N PHE A 16 -5.79 2.00 -2.93
CA PHE A 16 -4.61 2.85 -2.75
C PHE A 16 -4.86 3.79 -1.57
N CYS A 17 -3.78 4.30 -0.98
CA CYS A 17 -3.84 5.32 0.06
C CYS A 17 -3.64 6.70 -0.56
N ASN A 18 -4.48 7.64 -0.17
CA ASN A 18 -4.38 9.04 -0.56
C ASN A 18 -5.05 9.91 0.50
N GLY A 19 -4.52 11.11 0.71
CA GLY A 19 -4.96 12.04 1.73
C GLY A 19 -3.82 12.57 2.57
N GLU A 20 -4.12 13.58 3.39
CA GLU A 20 -3.18 14.17 4.32
C GLU A 20 -3.16 13.39 5.65
N CYS A 21 -1.98 13.36 6.29
CA CYS A 21 -1.81 12.89 7.67
C CYS A 21 -1.44 14.09 8.56
N PRO A 22 -2.40 14.96 8.91
CA PRO A 22 -2.12 16.21 9.61
C PRO A 22 -1.77 16.00 11.09
N TYR A 23 -1.07 16.99 11.65
CA TYR A 23 -0.88 17.08 13.09
C TYR A 23 -2.18 17.57 13.78
N PRO A 24 -2.60 16.99 14.93
CA PRO A 24 -2.04 15.79 15.56
C PRO A 24 -2.49 14.50 14.86
N ILE A 25 -1.54 13.59 14.61
CA ILE A 25 -1.85 12.30 13.99
C ILE A 25 -2.77 11.50 14.93
N THR A 26 -3.92 11.10 14.42
CA THR A 26 -4.89 10.30 15.15
C THR A 26 -4.38 8.88 15.40
N LYS A 27 -4.71 8.30 16.55
CA LYS A 27 -4.25 6.95 16.94
C LYS A 27 -4.63 5.85 15.93
N HIS A 28 -5.70 6.04 15.15
CA HIS A 28 -6.16 5.05 14.18
C HIS A 28 -5.28 4.96 12.92
N LEU A 29 -4.39 5.94 12.68
CA LEU A 29 -3.46 5.91 11.55
C LEU A 29 -2.22 5.03 11.82
N ASN A 30 -2.07 4.45 13.01
CA ASN A 30 -0.95 3.55 13.35
C ASN A 30 0.43 4.13 12.98
N ALA A 31 0.60 5.44 13.15
CA ALA A 31 1.82 6.12 12.73
C ALA A 31 3.03 5.70 13.55
N THR A 32 4.18 5.68 12.89
CA THR A 32 5.46 5.45 13.55
C THR A 32 5.85 6.63 14.43
N ASN A 33 6.71 6.40 15.42
CA ASN A 33 7.28 7.50 16.23
C ASN A 33 7.94 8.58 15.35
N HIS A 34 8.60 8.16 14.26
CA HIS A 34 9.20 9.08 13.31
C HIS A 34 8.15 9.98 12.63
N ALA A 35 7.01 9.41 12.20
CA ALA A 35 5.93 10.20 11.60
C ALA A 35 5.30 11.20 12.58
N ILE A 36 5.18 10.82 13.85
CA ILE A 36 4.73 11.73 14.92
C ILE A 36 5.72 12.90 15.09
N VAL A 37 7.02 12.62 15.18
CA VAL A 37 8.04 13.67 15.31
C VAL A 37 8.08 14.56 14.07
N GLN A 38 8.01 13.99 12.87
CA GLN A 38 8.05 14.74 11.62
C GLN A 38 6.83 15.66 11.46
N THR A 39 5.63 15.22 11.84
CA THR A 39 4.43 16.08 11.80
C THR A 39 4.51 17.23 12.80
N VAL A 40 5.06 17.00 14.01
CA VAL A 40 5.36 18.08 14.96
C VAL A 40 6.37 19.07 14.36
N MET A 41 7.45 18.59 13.75
CA MET A 41 8.46 19.46 13.14
C MET A 41 7.90 20.28 11.97
N ASN A 42 7.10 19.66 11.10
CA ASN A 42 6.40 20.35 10.01
C ASN A 42 5.44 21.44 10.52
N SER A 43 4.84 21.28 11.70
CA SER A 43 3.96 22.31 12.30
C SER A 43 4.70 23.59 12.72
N VAL A 44 6.02 23.53 12.89
CA VAL A 44 6.87 24.65 13.35
C VAL A 44 7.77 25.17 12.22
N ASP A 45 8.29 24.30 11.36
CA ASP A 45 9.13 24.65 10.22
C ASP A 45 8.52 24.12 8.90
N PRO A 46 7.93 24.99 8.07
CA PRO A 46 7.36 24.61 6.77
C PRO A 46 8.36 24.01 5.77
N LYS A 47 9.67 24.10 6.01
CA LYS A 47 10.69 23.43 5.19
C LYS A 47 10.73 21.92 5.42
N VAL A 48 10.28 21.46 6.59
CA VAL A 48 10.12 20.04 6.87
C VAL A 48 8.87 19.57 6.14
N PRO A 49 8.92 18.53 5.29
CA PRO A 49 7.74 18.06 4.58
C PRO A 49 6.76 17.36 5.52
N ASN A 50 5.48 17.42 5.19
CA ASN A 50 4.46 16.63 5.88
C ASN A 50 4.69 15.12 5.61
N VAL A 51 4.12 14.27 6.46
CA VAL A 51 4.23 12.81 6.30
C VAL A 51 3.28 12.30 5.23
N CYS A 52 3.63 11.20 4.57
CA CYS A 52 2.81 10.57 3.54
C CYS A 52 1.85 9.54 4.14
N CYS A 53 0.62 9.50 3.63
CA CYS A 53 -0.34 8.44 3.90
C CYS A 53 -0.06 7.24 3.00
N VAL A 54 0.33 6.10 3.58
CA VAL A 54 0.74 4.90 2.83
C VAL A 54 0.05 3.64 3.35
N PRO A 55 0.02 2.54 2.57
CA PRO A 55 -0.50 1.27 3.07
C PRO A 55 0.27 0.77 4.29
N THR A 56 -0.43 0.55 5.40
CA THR A 56 0.13 -0.02 6.64
C THR A 56 -0.18 -1.50 6.79
N THR A 57 -1.34 -1.93 6.26
CA THR A 57 -1.74 -3.34 6.23
C THR A 57 -2.11 -3.73 4.82
N LEU A 58 -1.53 -4.83 4.33
CA LEU A 58 -1.83 -5.39 3.03
C LEU A 58 -2.15 -6.88 3.11
N THR A 59 -2.99 -7.35 2.20
CA THR A 59 -3.36 -8.76 2.08
C THR A 59 -2.89 -9.35 0.74
N PRO A 60 -2.64 -10.67 0.71
CA PRO A 60 -2.28 -11.36 -0.52
C PRO A 60 -3.49 -11.57 -1.44
N ILE A 61 -3.23 -11.86 -2.72
CA ILE A 61 -4.20 -12.46 -3.64
C ILE A 61 -3.65 -13.76 -4.23
N SER A 62 -4.53 -14.70 -4.54
CA SER A 62 -4.18 -15.86 -5.36
C SER A 62 -4.23 -15.49 -6.83
N MET A 63 -3.17 -15.80 -7.55
CA MET A 63 -3.03 -15.54 -8.99
C MET A 63 -2.67 -16.83 -9.71
N LEU A 64 -3.35 -17.07 -10.83
CA LEU A 64 -3.01 -18.09 -11.81
C LEU A 64 -2.33 -17.39 -12.98
N TYR A 65 -1.09 -17.76 -13.29
CA TYR A 65 -0.33 -17.14 -14.37
C TYR A 65 0.47 -18.18 -15.17
N MET A 66 0.83 -17.85 -16.40
CA MET A 66 1.75 -18.63 -17.23
C MET A 66 3.19 -18.20 -16.93
N ASP A 67 4.05 -19.16 -16.58
CA ASP A 67 5.48 -18.91 -16.39
C ASP A 67 6.25 -18.88 -17.72
N GLU A 68 7.57 -18.72 -17.65
CA GLU A 68 8.47 -18.64 -18.81
C GLU A 68 8.53 -19.94 -19.66
N TYR A 69 7.94 -21.05 -19.18
CA TYR A 69 7.85 -22.33 -19.88
C TYR A 69 6.41 -22.67 -20.29
N GLU A 70 5.52 -21.66 -20.34
CA GLU A 70 4.10 -21.81 -20.66
C GLU A 70 3.35 -22.75 -19.69
N LYS A 71 3.85 -22.89 -18.46
CA LYS A 71 3.18 -23.69 -17.43
C LYS A 71 2.27 -22.82 -16.58
N VAL A 72 1.09 -23.35 -16.29
CA VAL A 72 0.11 -22.72 -15.41
C VAL A 72 0.54 -22.88 -13.95
N VAL A 73 0.79 -21.76 -13.28
CA VAL A 73 1.25 -21.70 -11.88
C VAL A 73 0.22 -20.98 -11.02
N LEU A 74 -0.21 -21.62 -9.93
CA LEU A 74 -0.99 -21.00 -8.87
C LEU A 74 -0.06 -20.47 -7.78
N LYS A 75 -0.14 -19.17 -7.49
CA LYS A 75 0.70 -18.53 -6.46
C LYS A 75 -0.06 -17.48 -5.67
N ASN A 76 0.20 -17.44 -4.37
CA ASN A 76 -0.25 -16.36 -3.50
C ASN A 76 0.78 -15.23 -3.50
N TYR A 77 0.45 -14.12 -4.15
CA TYR A 77 1.26 -12.90 -4.15
C TYR A 77 0.93 -12.05 -2.93
N ARG A 78 1.93 -11.77 -2.11
CA ARG A 78 1.80 -10.95 -0.89
C ARG A 78 1.71 -9.47 -1.24
N ASN A 79 1.14 -8.69 -0.32
CA ASN A 79 1.10 -7.23 -0.38
C ASN A 79 0.40 -6.67 -1.64
N MET A 80 -0.70 -7.30 -2.06
CA MET A 80 -1.37 -6.97 -3.31
C MET A 80 -2.57 -6.03 -3.10
N THR A 81 -3.30 -6.19 -1.99
CA THR A 81 -4.51 -5.42 -1.68
C THR A 81 -4.30 -4.58 -0.42
N VAL A 82 -4.61 -3.28 -0.46
CA VAL A 82 -4.56 -2.39 0.72
C VAL A 82 -5.77 -2.63 1.60
N VAL A 83 -5.54 -2.82 2.91
CA VAL A 83 -6.59 -2.97 3.93
C VAL A 83 -6.67 -1.75 4.83
N SER A 84 -5.54 -1.13 5.17
CA SER A 84 -5.49 0.09 5.97
C SER A 84 -4.37 1.01 5.49
N CYS A 85 -4.59 2.31 5.69
CA CYS A 85 -3.62 3.37 5.44
C CYS A 85 -3.17 4.00 6.76
N GLY A 86 -2.01 4.63 6.75
CA GLY A 86 -1.41 5.32 7.89
C GLY A 86 -0.25 6.22 7.50
#